data_AF-A0A538M192-F1
#
_entry.id   AF-A0A538M192-F1
#
_cell.length_a   1.000
_cell.length_b   1.000
_cell.length_c   1.000
_cell.angle_alpha   90.00
_cell.angle_beta   90.00
_cell.angle_gamma   90.00
#
_symmetry.space_group_name_H-M   'P 1'
#
loop_
_entity.id
_entity.type
_entity.pdbx_description
1 polymer ?
#
loop_
_entity_poly.entity_id
_entity_poly.type
_entity_poly.pdbx_seq_one_letter_code
_entity_poly.pdbx_strand_id
1 'polypeptide(L)'
;MSSAAGPTGRGLPGGAPGWLRRPAARLAAGGRLGLLEASVLVLAGLLLATATVNDLVRQTHVNHRLTADLRTWRAYTRHDYRNLNINQDVRGQSTRDVVCGNTAPGAPKARVQLCLQMMGPVRSGRRSVSGGWYLPPRVENVRRYRYACFGPAAAEHRCPP
;
A
#
# COMPACT_ATOMS: atom_id res chain seq x y z
N MET A 1 63.22 66.46 1.37
CA MET A 1 62.78 65.79 0.12
C MET A 1 62.21 64.44 0.55
N SER A 2 60.90 64.36 0.78
CA SER A 2 59.88 63.70 -0.08
C SER A 2 60.12 62.18 -0.18
N SER A 3 59.23 61.25 0.19
CA SER A 3 57.77 61.23 0.04
C SER A 3 57.10 60.29 1.07
N ALA A 4 55.83 60.56 1.36
CA ALA A 4 54.91 59.62 2.01
C ALA A 4 54.22 58.72 0.97
N ALA A 5 53.91 57.46 1.32
CA ALA A 5 52.88 56.67 0.66
C ALA A 5 52.40 55.48 1.54
N GLY A 6 51.22 55.64 2.13
CA GLY A 6 50.05 54.74 2.04
C GLY A 6 50.11 53.26 2.51
N PRO A 7 48.98 52.73 3.03
CA PRO A 7 48.90 51.49 3.80
C PRO A 7 48.92 50.24 2.92
N THR A 8 49.68 49.21 3.33
CA THR A 8 49.67 47.89 2.69
C THR A 8 48.37 47.15 3.00
N GLY A 9 47.72 46.72 1.92
CA GLY A 9 46.43 46.06 1.92
C GLY A 9 46.45 44.62 2.44
N ARG A 10 45.24 44.22 2.84
CA ARG A 10 44.72 42.87 3.13
C ARG A 10 45.42 41.70 2.43
N GLY A 11 45.69 40.66 3.21
CA GLY A 11 45.83 39.29 2.75
C GLY A 11 45.68 38.30 3.92
N LEU A 12 44.45 37.87 4.22
CA LEU A 12 44.21 36.69 5.07
C LEU A 12 44.75 35.45 4.33
N PRO A 13 45.62 34.62 4.92
CA PRO A 13 45.95 33.32 4.35
C PRO A 13 44.78 32.36 4.63
N GLY A 14 43.79 32.36 3.75
CA GLY A 14 42.71 31.37 3.72
C GLY A 14 43.21 30.03 3.19
N GLY A 15 44.17 29.40 3.87
CA GLY A 15 44.58 28.03 3.61
C GLY A 15 43.59 27.07 4.24
N ALA A 16 42.63 26.57 3.46
CA ALA A 16 41.73 25.54 3.93
C ALA A 16 42.55 24.30 4.36
N PRO A 17 42.30 23.75 5.56
CA PRO A 17 43.09 22.65 6.11
C PRO A 17 43.02 21.36 5.26
N GLY A 18 44.10 20.56 5.27
CA GLY A 18 44.36 19.46 4.33
C GLY A 18 43.33 18.32 4.29
N TRP A 19 42.53 18.15 5.35
CA TRP A 19 41.41 17.21 5.42
C TRP A 19 40.21 17.53 4.51
N LEU A 20 40.10 18.76 3.97
CA LEU A 20 39.10 19.12 2.96
C LEU A 20 39.61 18.96 1.52
N ARG A 21 40.88 18.56 1.35
CA ARG A 21 41.47 18.29 0.04
C ARG A 21 41.04 16.91 -0.43
N ARG A 22 39.84 16.82 -1.04
CA ARG A 22 39.44 15.62 -1.79
C ARG A 22 40.58 15.27 -2.76
N PRO A 23 41.10 14.03 -2.78
CA PRO A 23 42.14 13.67 -3.72
C PRO A 23 41.55 13.69 -5.14
N ALA A 24 41.80 14.77 -5.87
CA ALA A 24 41.45 14.93 -7.28
C ALA A 24 42.12 13.87 -8.19
N ALA A 25 43.07 13.11 -7.64
CA ALA A 25 43.86 12.12 -8.37
C ALA A 25 43.16 10.78 -8.67
N ARG A 26 41.93 10.51 -8.16
CA ARG A 26 41.18 9.30 -8.53
C ARG A 26 40.21 9.49 -9.72
N LEU A 27 40.09 10.70 -10.26
CA LEU A 27 39.19 10.96 -11.40
C LEU A 27 39.82 10.70 -12.77
N ALA A 28 41.15 10.60 -12.87
CA ALA A 28 41.83 10.62 -14.17
C ALA A 28 42.12 9.24 -14.80
N ALA A 29 42.04 8.13 -14.06
CA ALA A 29 42.34 6.78 -14.58
C ALA A 29 41.10 5.89 -14.80
N GLY A 30 39.88 6.39 -14.54
CA GLY A 30 38.66 5.58 -14.45
C GLY A 30 37.48 6.06 -15.31
N GLY A 31 37.70 6.91 -16.33
CA GLY A 31 36.62 7.62 -17.03
C GLY A 31 35.53 6.70 -17.63
N ARG A 32 35.90 5.57 -18.25
CA ARG A 32 34.92 4.60 -18.79
C ARG A 32 34.29 3.74 -17.69
N LEU A 33 35.09 3.32 -16.70
CA LEU A 33 34.60 2.48 -15.60
C LEU A 33 33.60 3.24 -14.71
N GLY A 34 33.90 4.51 -14.40
CA GLY A 34 33.01 5.38 -13.62
C GLY A 34 31.74 5.78 -14.37
N LEU A 35 31.79 5.93 -15.71
CA LEU A 35 30.58 6.13 -16.52
C LEU A 35 29.70 4.88 -16.54
N LEU A 36 30.29 3.69 -16.65
CA LEU A 36 29.56 2.43 -16.58
C LEU A 36 28.94 2.24 -15.19
N GLU A 37 29.71 2.45 -14.12
CA GLU A 37 29.23 2.38 -12.75
C GLU A 37 28.08 3.37 -12.51
N ALA A 38 28.23 4.63 -12.91
CA ALA A 38 27.17 5.62 -12.82
C ALA A 38 25.93 5.22 -13.62
N SER A 39 26.10 4.69 -14.84
CA SER A 39 24.98 4.25 -15.67
C SER A 39 24.22 3.07 -15.04
N VAL A 40 24.92 2.11 -14.44
CA VAL A 40 24.33 0.97 -13.73
C VAL A 40 23.60 1.45 -12.49
N LEU A 41 24.19 2.37 -11.71
CA LEU A 41 23.54 2.94 -10.53
C LEU A 41 22.27 3.72 -10.88
N VAL A 42 22.30 4.48 -11.99
CA VAL A 42 21.11 5.19 -12.49
C VAL A 42 20.04 4.21 -12.95
N LEU A 43 20.39 3.17 -13.71
CA LEU A 43 19.46 2.12 -14.13
C LEU A 43 18.86 1.38 -12.94
N ALA A 44 19.68 0.97 -11.97
CA ALA A 44 19.23 0.32 -10.75
C ALA A 44 18.30 1.23 -9.93
N GLY A 45 18.64 2.51 -9.79
CA GLY A 45 17.81 3.51 -9.13
C GLY A 45 16.46 3.70 -9.83
N LEU A 46 16.45 3.77 -11.17
CA LEU A 46 15.22 3.88 -11.96
C LEU A 46 14.34 2.63 -11.80
N LEU A 47 14.92 1.44 -11.84
CA LEU A 47 14.20 0.18 -11.64
C LEU A 47 13.61 0.11 -10.22
N LEU A 48 14.36 0.48 -9.19
CA LEU A 48 13.86 0.55 -7.82
C LEU A 48 12.70 1.55 -7.70
N ALA A 49 12.84 2.74 -8.28
CA ALA A 49 11.80 3.76 -8.24
C ALA A 49 10.51 3.31 -8.93
N THR A 50 10.62 2.64 -10.09
CA THR A 50 9.44 2.11 -10.78
C THR A 50 8.77 0.99 -9.98
N ALA A 51 9.56 0.11 -9.36
CA ALA A 51 9.06 -0.95 -8.49
C ALA A 51 8.33 -0.38 -7.26
N THR A 52 8.91 0.64 -6.61
CA THR A 52 8.29 1.26 -5.42
C THR A 52 7.00 1.99 -5.76
N VAL A 53 6.96 2.74 -6.87
CA VAL A 53 5.72 3.39 -7.33
C VAL A 53 4.63 2.36 -7.63
N ASN A 54 4.97 1.26 -8.30
CA ASN A 54 4.01 0.19 -8.59
C ASN A 54 3.49 -0.46 -7.29
N ASP A 55 4.36 -0.69 -6.31
CA ASP A 55 3.94 -1.22 -5.01
C ASP A 55 3.01 -0.25 -4.27
N LEU A 56 3.33 1.04 -4.25
CA LEU A 56 2.48 2.08 -3.66
C LEU A 56 1.12 2.18 -4.35
N VAL A 57 1.08 2.13 -5.68
CA VAL A 57 -0.19 2.14 -6.45
C VAL A 57 -1.04 0.91 -6.12
N ARG A 58 -0.41 -0.27 -6.00
CA ARG A 58 -1.14 -1.48 -5.58
C ARG A 58 -1.70 -1.34 -4.17
N GLN A 59 -0.89 -0.87 -3.22
CA GLN A 59 -1.32 -0.68 -1.83
C GLN A 59 -2.46 0.35 -1.72
N THR A 60 -2.39 1.47 -2.45
CA THR A 60 -3.45 2.48 -2.45
C THR A 60 -4.76 1.95 -3.01
N HIS A 61 -4.73 1.15 -4.08
CA HIS A 61 -5.93 0.50 -4.60
C HIS A 61 -6.55 -0.47 -3.60
N VAL A 62 -5.75 -1.27 -2.89
CA VAL A 62 -6.23 -2.18 -1.83
C VAL A 62 -6.89 -1.39 -0.70
N ASN A 63 -6.23 -0.34 -0.20
CA ASN A 63 -6.75 0.50 0.87
C ASN A 63 -8.05 1.23 0.47
N HIS A 64 -8.13 1.71 -0.76
CA HIS A 64 -9.34 2.36 -1.27
C HIS A 64 -10.50 1.37 -1.38
N ARG A 65 -10.26 0.15 -1.87
CA ARG A 65 -11.27 -0.92 -1.93
C ARG A 65 -11.71 -1.35 -0.54
N LEU A 66 -10.79 -1.49 0.41
CA LEU A 66 -11.08 -1.78 1.82
C LEU A 66 -12.03 -0.75 2.43
N THR A 67 -11.75 0.53 2.23
CA THR A 67 -12.61 1.61 2.73
C THR A 67 -14.00 1.55 2.11
N ALA A 68 -14.08 1.27 0.81
CA ALA A 68 -15.36 1.15 0.10
C ALA A 68 -16.15 -0.09 0.54
N ASP A 69 -15.49 -1.22 0.74
CA ASP A 69 -16.07 -2.48 1.23
C ASP A 69 -16.69 -2.30 2.61
N LEU A 70 -15.96 -1.66 3.53
CA LEU A 70 -16.46 -1.32 4.87
C LEU A 70 -17.68 -0.40 4.82
N ARG A 71 -17.64 0.66 4.01
CA ARG A 71 -18.78 1.58 3.83
C ARG A 71 -19.99 0.87 3.22
N THR A 72 -19.75 -0.02 2.26
CA THR A 72 -20.80 -0.80 1.59
C THR A 72 -21.46 -1.75 2.57
N TRP A 73 -20.69 -2.47 3.38
CA TRP A 73 -21.22 -3.38 4.37
C TRP A 73 -22.12 -2.65 5.38
N ARG A 74 -21.65 -1.53 5.95
CA ARG A 74 -22.44 -0.71 6.88
C ARG A 74 -23.71 -0.17 6.25
N ALA A 75 -23.63 0.31 5.02
CA ALA A 75 -24.79 0.83 4.30
C ALA A 75 -25.83 -0.27 4.01
N TYR A 76 -25.38 -1.49 3.70
CA TYR A 76 -26.24 -2.61 3.39
C TYR A 76 -26.92 -3.18 4.63
N THR A 77 -26.18 -3.35 5.73
CA THR A 77 -26.70 -3.98 6.96
C THR A 77 -27.32 -3.00 7.95
N ARG A 78 -27.09 -1.69 7.77
CA ARG A 78 -27.42 -0.63 8.74
C ARG A 78 -26.77 -0.82 10.12
N HIS A 79 -25.66 -1.55 10.18
CA HIS A 79 -24.89 -1.74 11.39
C HIS A 79 -23.52 -1.07 11.28
N ASP A 80 -23.11 -0.33 12.32
CA ASP A 80 -21.79 0.30 12.39
C ASP A 80 -20.88 -0.40 13.39
N TYR A 81 -20.46 -1.61 13.05
CA TYR A 81 -19.50 -2.36 13.86
C TYR A 81 -18.07 -2.01 13.47
N ARG A 82 -17.21 -1.84 14.48
CA ARG A 82 -15.77 -1.56 14.29
C ARG A 82 -14.98 -2.81 13.91
N ASN A 83 -15.45 -4.00 14.32
CA ASN A 83 -14.71 -5.25 14.22
C ASN A 83 -15.26 -6.15 13.09
N LEU A 84 -15.15 -5.66 11.85
CA LEU A 84 -15.48 -6.45 10.66
C LEU A 84 -14.28 -7.31 10.24
N ASN A 85 -14.52 -8.57 9.95
CA ASN A 85 -13.51 -9.48 9.41
C ASN A 85 -13.54 -9.39 7.89
N ILE A 86 -12.41 -9.05 7.27
CA ILE A 86 -12.32 -8.78 5.84
C ILE A 86 -11.37 -9.78 5.22
N ASN A 87 -11.85 -10.49 4.21
CA ASN A 87 -11.04 -11.37 3.38
C ASN A 87 -10.97 -10.77 1.98
N GLN A 88 -9.86 -10.09 1.70
CA GLN A 88 -9.58 -9.45 0.42
C GLN A 88 -8.59 -10.26 -0.40
N ASP A 89 -8.82 -10.32 -1.71
CA ASP A 89 -7.84 -10.89 -2.62
C ASP A 89 -6.77 -9.85 -2.98
N VAL A 90 -5.69 -9.85 -2.21
CA VAL A 90 -4.56 -8.92 -2.35
C VAL A 90 -3.75 -9.18 -3.63
N ARG A 91 -3.89 -10.36 -4.25
CA ARG A 91 -3.14 -10.72 -5.47
C ARG A 91 -3.77 -10.13 -6.73
N GLY A 92 -4.93 -9.47 -6.62
CA GLY A 92 -5.64 -8.86 -7.75
C GLY A 92 -6.16 -9.87 -8.76
N GLN A 93 -6.17 -11.17 -8.42
CA GLN A 93 -6.65 -12.23 -9.30
C GLN A 93 -8.18 -12.27 -9.37
N SER A 94 -8.85 -11.74 -8.35
CA SER A 94 -10.29 -11.58 -8.32
C SER A 94 -10.69 -10.16 -7.88
N THR A 95 -11.72 -9.63 -8.51
CA THR A 95 -12.41 -8.41 -8.06
C THR A 95 -13.47 -8.73 -7.00
N ARG A 96 -13.35 -9.87 -6.33
CA ARG A 96 -14.36 -10.42 -5.42
C ARG A 96 -13.79 -10.44 -4.01
N ASP A 97 -14.32 -9.57 -3.16
CA ASP A 97 -13.89 -9.47 -1.76
C ASP A 97 -15.04 -9.87 -0.85
N VAL A 98 -14.71 -10.41 0.33
CA VAL A 98 -15.72 -10.85 1.29
C VAL A 98 -15.56 -10.08 2.59
N VAL A 99 -16.63 -9.44 3.03
CA VAL A 99 -16.68 -8.71 4.30
C VAL A 99 -17.68 -9.40 5.22
N CYS A 100 -17.20 -9.90 6.35
CA CYS A 100 -18.00 -10.55 7.38
C CYS A 100 -18.11 -9.65 8.61
N GLY A 101 -19.31 -9.52 9.14
CA GLY A 101 -19.55 -8.82 10.40
C GLY A 101 -20.59 -9.54 11.23
N ASN A 102 -20.55 -9.37 12.55
CA ASN A 102 -21.59 -9.91 13.41
C ASN A 102 -22.96 -9.31 13.04
N THR A 103 -24.04 -10.08 13.20
CA THR A 103 -25.43 -9.61 13.05
C THR A 103 -25.97 -8.93 14.31
N ALA A 104 -25.21 -8.97 15.40
CA ALA A 104 -25.54 -8.36 16.67
C ALA A 104 -24.26 -7.80 17.35
N PRO A 105 -24.38 -6.84 18.28
CA PRO A 105 -23.23 -6.29 18.99
C PRO A 105 -22.42 -7.36 19.74
N GLY A 106 -21.09 -7.22 19.73
CA GLY A 106 -20.18 -8.09 20.45
C GLY A 106 -18.77 -8.11 19.86
N ALA A 107 -17.86 -8.87 20.51
CA ALA A 107 -16.52 -9.11 20.00
C ALA A 107 -16.56 -9.80 18.61
N PRO A 108 -15.55 -9.60 17.74
CA PRO A 108 -15.52 -10.24 16.43
C PRO A 108 -15.67 -11.76 16.56
N LYS A 109 -16.48 -12.36 15.67
CA LYS A 109 -16.85 -13.78 15.67
C LYS A 109 -17.61 -14.27 16.92
N ALA A 110 -17.95 -13.41 17.88
CA ALA A 110 -18.69 -13.84 19.07
C ALA A 110 -20.17 -14.16 18.80
N ARG A 111 -20.71 -13.67 17.69
CA ARG A 111 -22.10 -13.85 17.26
C ARG A 111 -22.16 -14.44 15.86
N VAL A 112 -23.36 -14.79 15.42
CA VAL A 112 -23.64 -15.09 14.01
C VAL A 112 -23.09 -13.95 13.14
N GLN A 113 -22.42 -14.30 12.06
CA GLN A 113 -21.88 -13.32 11.13
C GLN A 113 -22.64 -13.35 9.82
N LEU A 114 -22.84 -12.16 9.24
CA LEU A 114 -23.26 -11.99 7.86
C LEU A 114 -22.04 -11.61 7.02
N CYS A 115 -21.72 -12.47 6.06
CA CYS A 115 -20.68 -12.27 5.08
C CYS A 115 -21.28 -11.81 3.75
N LEU A 116 -20.86 -10.64 3.28
CA LEU A 116 -21.26 -10.07 2.00
C LEU A 116 -20.13 -10.21 1.00
N GLN A 117 -20.47 -10.65 -0.21
CA GLN A 117 -19.59 -10.70 -1.34
C GLN A 117 -19.68 -9.39 -2.12
N MET A 118 -18.58 -8.65 -2.14
CA MET A 118 -18.41 -7.38 -2.84
C MET A 118 -17.78 -7.61 -4.21
N MET A 119 -18.39 -7.09 -5.26
CA MET A 119 -17.90 -7.23 -6.64
C MET A 119 -17.78 -5.88 -7.35
N GLY A 120 -16.97 -5.85 -8.42
CA GLY A 120 -16.88 -4.71 -9.33
C GLY A 120 -16.06 -3.52 -8.80
N PRO A 121 -16.00 -2.41 -9.57
CA PRO A 121 -15.23 -1.22 -9.23
C PRO A 121 -15.91 -0.39 -8.13
N VAL A 122 -15.12 0.46 -7.47
CA VAL A 122 -15.65 1.43 -6.50
C VAL A 122 -16.35 2.57 -7.25
N ARG A 123 -17.64 2.77 -6.99
CA ARG A 123 -18.45 3.89 -7.50
C ARG A 123 -19.03 4.66 -6.32
N SER A 124 -18.83 5.98 -6.29
CA SER A 124 -19.28 6.86 -5.20
C SER A 124 -18.85 6.37 -3.80
N GLY A 125 -17.62 5.86 -3.69
CA GLY A 125 -17.06 5.34 -2.45
C GLY A 125 -17.69 4.04 -1.93
N ARG A 126 -18.45 3.32 -2.77
CA ARG A 126 -19.08 2.02 -2.45
C ARG A 126 -18.86 1.01 -3.57
N ARG A 127 -19.14 -0.26 -3.29
CA ARG A 127 -19.11 -1.36 -4.25
C ARG A 127 -20.46 -2.07 -4.27
N SER A 128 -20.66 -2.95 -5.25
CA SER A 128 -21.89 -3.73 -5.37
C SER A 128 -21.81 -5.00 -4.53
N VAL A 129 -22.85 -5.26 -3.74
CA VAL A 129 -23.05 -6.56 -3.07
C VAL A 129 -23.68 -7.49 -4.10
N SER A 130 -23.01 -8.60 -4.41
CA SER A 130 -23.56 -9.60 -5.32
C SER A 130 -24.35 -10.68 -4.60
N GLY A 131 -23.92 -11.04 -3.39
CA GLY A 131 -24.51 -12.13 -2.62
C GLY A 131 -23.85 -12.25 -1.26
N GLY A 132 -24.06 -13.37 -0.59
CA GLY A 132 -23.51 -13.59 0.73
C GLY A 132 -23.99 -14.87 1.40
N TRP A 133 -23.62 -15.01 2.66
CA TRP A 133 -23.97 -16.15 3.51
C TRP A 133 -23.85 -15.78 4.99
N TYR A 134 -24.43 -16.61 5.84
CA TYR A 134 -24.27 -16.54 7.27
C TYR A 134 -23.21 -17.52 7.77
N LEU A 135 -22.56 -17.18 8.88
CA LEU A 135 -21.64 -18.03 9.61
C LEU A 135 -22.03 -18.11 11.08
N PRO A 136 -21.93 -19.31 11.70
CA PRO A 136 -22.07 -19.47 13.14
C PRO A 136 -21.06 -18.62 13.94
N PRO A 137 -21.29 -18.41 15.25
CA PRO A 137 -20.27 -17.82 16.10
C PRO A 137 -19.03 -18.72 16.20
N ARG A 138 -17.86 -18.09 16.33
CA ARG A 138 -16.55 -18.69 16.62
C ARG A 138 -16.04 -19.68 15.56
N VAL A 139 -16.56 -19.62 14.33
CA VAL A 139 -16.04 -20.43 13.23
C VAL A 139 -15.29 -19.59 12.21
N GLU A 140 -14.37 -20.25 11.51
CA GLU A 140 -13.73 -19.66 10.33
C GLU A 140 -14.66 -19.67 9.12
N ASN A 141 -14.39 -18.77 8.17
CA ASN A 141 -15.14 -18.65 6.93
C ASN A 141 -14.79 -19.77 5.93
N VAL A 142 -15.08 -21.01 6.29
CA VAL A 142 -14.93 -22.19 5.44
C VAL A 142 -16.28 -22.65 4.90
N ARG A 143 -16.28 -23.17 3.67
CA ARG A 143 -17.50 -23.56 2.93
C ARG A 143 -18.47 -24.39 3.76
N ARG A 144 -17.97 -25.38 4.51
CA ARG A 144 -18.79 -26.31 5.31
C ARG A 144 -19.66 -25.67 6.40
N TYR A 145 -19.32 -24.47 6.86
CA TYR A 145 -20.05 -23.78 7.93
C TYR A 145 -20.96 -22.66 7.43
N ARG A 146 -20.98 -22.41 6.12
CA ARG A 146 -21.80 -21.37 5.52
C ARG A 146 -23.23 -21.87 5.43
N TYR A 147 -24.19 -21.01 5.76
CA TYR A 147 -25.61 -21.32 5.65
C TYR A 147 -26.41 -20.10 5.19
N ALA A 148 -27.67 -20.32 4.80
CA ALA A 148 -28.57 -19.28 4.32
C ALA A 148 -27.92 -18.39 3.25
N CYS A 149 -27.35 -19.03 2.23
CA CYS A 149 -26.62 -18.37 1.17
C CYS A 149 -27.57 -17.74 0.15
N PHE A 150 -27.16 -16.60 -0.40
CA PHE A 150 -27.98 -15.84 -1.35
C PHE A 150 -27.15 -15.21 -2.46
N GLY A 151 -27.80 -14.88 -3.56
CA GLY A 151 -27.14 -14.39 -4.77
C GLY A 151 -26.24 -15.44 -5.42
N PRO A 152 -25.18 -15.05 -6.14
CA PRO A 152 -24.25 -15.96 -6.79
C PRO A 152 -23.58 -16.96 -5.84
N ALA A 153 -23.50 -16.68 -4.53
CA ALA A 153 -22.94 -17.62 -3.57
C ALA A 153 -23.74 -18.94 -3.49
N ALA A 154 -25.06 -18.88 -3.68
CA ALA A 154 -25.91 -20.05 -3.75
C ALA A 154 -25.72 -20.83 -5.07
N ALA A 155 -25.61 -20.11 -6.20
CA ALA A 155 -25.45 -20.73 -7.53
C ALA A 155 -24.04 -21.29 -7.79
N GLU A 156 -23.00 -20.64 -7.29
CA GLU A 156 -21.59 -20.99 -7.53
C GLU A 156 -21.06 -22.07 -6.56
N HIS A 157 -21.93 -22.85 -5.91
CA HIS A 157 -21.55 -23.90 -4.96
C HIS A 157 -20.60 -23.39 -3.85
N ARG A 158 -20.73 -22.12 -3.45
CA ARG A 158 -19.89 -21.52 -2.40
C ARG A 158 -20.34 -21.89 -1.00
N CYS A 159 -21.45 -22.60 -0.90
CA CYS A 159 -22.04 -23.11 0.30
C CYS A 159 -22.11 -24.64 0.25
N PRO A 160 -22.40 -25.30 1.38
CA PRO A 160 -22.74 -26.71 1.37
C PRO A 160 -23.93 -26.94 0.43
N PRO A 161 -24.00 -28.11 -0.23
CA PRO A 161 -25.19 -28.51 -0.96
C PRO A 161 -26.42 -28.59 -0.05
#